data_AF-A0A7J4T5D3-F1
#
_entry.id   AF-A0A7J4T5D3-F1
#
_cell.length_a   1.000
_cell.length_b   1.000
_cell.length_c   1.000
_cell.angle_alpha   90.00
_cell.angle_beta   90.00
_cell.angle_gamma   90.00
#
_symmetry.space_group_name_H-M   'P 1'
#
loop_
_entity.id
_entity.type
_entity.pdbx_description
1 polymer ?
#
loop_
_entity_poly.entity_id
_entity_poly.type
_entity_poly.pdbx_seq_one_letter_code
_entity_poly.pdbx_strand_id
1 'polypeptide(L)'
;AGGATSIQGSSTSDRSSFDSILARNVEYYNFGRDNVHTKVTELESDYEGNHIKSGNASGNLNAWYLHLAEGIDESSRQEFDVLVQNDLLVGELVVIHGTGLTETEFDALGAVGADLVWSPISNLLLYGQTTDVAAAKQAGMNIALAPDWSPSGAKNPLHELKVADWWNKNELNSLFSNYELVEMVTTNPAASANWLMETGSLQVGLAADILVLEEAHQDPYRNLIEAIDPDVKLVVVAGLPVFGDEVIFSQLDDEYEILQAPGYQKVVDVTYETISGAHKEMNQIIQEISDCMATVTSTPMEKWYTYGDDRYFSVLNGSNTFQKNRNIDIWTEYYDISIDQYGKRIGLSNTASTSEDMDNDGWRNTVEVLCNTNPNSSVSVPGDLDDDDICDFLDDDIDGDGYANDADAFPQDDSAAVDTDLDGLPDQLFHENGTLFADIDDDGDGWADDVESICQSNPMSNMSIPADRDGDQICDGIDLFPDDPTEWEDLDGDGFGDNNGSKSSEDTNIEISSNDNPITGNPLFWVAGIIMLVSTIMLTMLILSYRDK
;
A
#
# COMPACT_ATOMS: atom_id res chain seq x y z
N ALA A 1 14.90 20.75 7.97
CA ALA A 1 14.18 20.25 6.78
C ALA A 1 13.92 18.76 6.96
N GLY A 2 12.66 18.31 7.14
CA GLY A 2 12.33 16.88 7.33
C GLY A 2 11.89 16.13 6.05
N GLY A 3 11.76 16.83 4.92
CA GLY A 3 11.07 16.33 3.72
C GLY A 3 9.68 16.97 3.58
N ALA A 4 8.93 16.62 2.54
CA ALA A 4 7.56 17.10 2.35
C ALA A 4 6.55 16.43 3.31
N THR A 5 6.80 15.16 3.66
CA THR A 5 5.94 14.33 4.53
C THR A 5 6.14 14.63 6.02
N SER A 6 7.19 15.37 6.39
CA SER A 6 7.52 15.63 7.78
C SER A 6 8.36 16.88 8.02
N ILE A 7 8.29 17.42 9.22
CA ILE A 7 9.06 18.59 9.65
C ILE A 7 10.24 18.19 10.52
N GLN A 8 11.19 19.11 10.67
CA GLN A 8 12.32 19.05 11.58
C GLN A 8 12.52 20.44 12.18
N GLY A 9 12.83 20.54 13.48
CA GLY A 9 13.15 21.80 14.17
C GLY A 9 12.02 22.35 15.03
N SER A 10 11.09 21.50 15.51
CA SER A 10 10.10 21.94 16.51
C SER A 10 10.79 22.18 17.85
N SER A 11 10.52 23.32 18.47
CA SER A 11 11.14 23.73 19.75
C SER A 11 10.36 23.26 20.99
N THR A 12 9.33 22.43 20.79
CA THR A 12 8.46 21.95 21.87
C THR A 12 9.15 20.87 22.69
N SER A 13 9.26 21.04 24.00
CA SER A 13 9.78 19.99 24.90
C SER A 13 8.77 18.87 25.17
N ASP A 14 7.54 19.01 24.66
CA ASP A 14 6.45 18.07 24.87
C ASP A 14 6.44 17.06 23.72
N ARG A 15 6.78 15.80 23.98
CA ARG A 15 6.81 14.73 22.96
C ARG A 15 5.41 14.21 22.58
N SER A 16 4.38 14.69 23.27
CA SER A 16 2.96 14.49 22.95
C SER A 16 2.37 15.70 22.22
N SER A 17 3.21 16.53 21.61
CA SER A 17 2.80 17.84 21.11
C SER A 17 1.83 17.75 19.92
N PHE A 18 0.96 18.76 19.93
CA PHE A 18 0.03 19.15 18.87
C PHE A 18 0.64 19.19 17.46
N ASP A 19 1.95 19.42 17.33
CA ASP A 19 2.61 19.45 16.03
C ASP A 19 2.48 18.11 15.28
N SER A 20 2.52 16.97 15.98
CA SER A 20 2.35 15.63 15.39
C SER A 20 1.01 15.41 14.66
N ILE A 21 0.00 16.23 14.94
CA ILE A 21 -1.32 16.18 14.31
C ILE A 21 -1.36 17.02 13.04
N LEU A 22 -0.68 18.17 13.05
CA LEU A 22 -0.62 19.06 11.88
C LEU A 22 0.39 18.56 10.85
N ALA A 23 1.50 18.02 11.32
CA ALA A 23 2.57 17.47 10.49
C ALA A 23 3.43 16.49 11.31
N ARG A 24 3.79 15.36 10.72
CA ARG A 24 4.73 14.43 11.37
C ARG A 24 6.06 15.13 11.59
N ASN A 25 6.65 15.01 12.76
CA ASN A 25 7.98 15.58 13.05
C ASN A 25 8.97 14.44 13.25
N VAL A 26 9.99 14.37 12.41
CA VAL A 26 10.99 13.27 12.44
C VAL A 26 11.77 13.20 13.74
N GLU A 27 11.84 14.30 14.51
CA GLU A 27 12.59 14.37 15.77
C GLU A 27 11.83 13.77 16.96
N TYR A 28 10.58 13.32 16.75
CA TYR A 28 9.69 12.80 17.78
C TYR A 28 9.21 11.38 17.49
N TYR A 29 8.44 10.86 18.45
CA TYR A 29 7.91 9.51 18.41
C TYR A 29 6.82 9.39 17.34
N ASN A 30 7.12 8.69 16.24
CA ASN A 30 6.19 8.41 15.15
C ASN A 30 6.04 6.90 14.99
N PHE A 31 4.81 6.43 14.77
CA PHE A 31 4.51 5.03 14.46
C PHE A 31 5.10 4.00 15.45
N GLY A 32 5.20 4.35 16.73
CA GLY A 32 5.76 3.44 17.73
C GLY A 32 7.29 3.50 17.88
N ARG A 33 7.98 4.47 17.27
CA ARG A 33 9.45 4.52 17.20
C ARG A 33 9.99 5.95 17.39
N ASP A 34 11.20 6.09 17.94
CA ASP A 34 11.94 7.36 18.09
C ASP A 34 13.44 7.11 17.93
N ASN A 35 13.83 6.83 16.69
CA ASN A 35 15.13 6.29 16.30
C ASN A 35 15.77 7.13 15.18
N VAL A 36 15.27 8.34 14.99
CA VAL A 36 15.79 9.31 14.04
C VAL A 36 16.70 10.28 14.80
N HIS A 37 17.88 10.53 14.25
CA HIS A 37 18.81 11.51 14.77
C HIS A 37 18.91 12.70 13.83
N THR A 38 19.17 13.88 14.37
CA THR A 38 19.31 15.10 13.57
C THR A 38 20.56 15.89 13.98
N LYS A 39 21.20 16.53 13.00
CA LYS A 39 22.27 17.51 13.23
C LYS A 39 22.16 18.65 12.20
N VAL A 40 21.99 19.86 12.73
CA VAL A 40 21.82 21.09 11.94
C VAL A 40 23.11 21.91 11.89
N THR A 41 23.95 21.83 12.93
CA THR A 41 25.20 22.58 12.97
C THR A 41 26.31 21.88 12.20
N GLU A 42 27.25 22.68 11.68
CA GLU A 42 28.49 22.25 11.02
C GLU A 42 29.15 21.06 11.75
N LEU A 43 29.71 20.14 10.96
CA LEU A 43 30.50 19.03 11.46
C LEU A 43 31.93 19.49 11.74
N GLU A 44 32.24 19.66 13.02
CA GLU A 44 33.61 19.91 13.45
C GLU A 44 34.47 18.64 13.32
N SER A 45 35.77 18.82 13.09
CA SER A 45 36.71 17.72 12.82
C SER A 45 36.83 16.68 13.94
N ASP A 46 36.41 17.01 15.16
CA ASP A 46 36.42 16.14 16.33
C ASP A 46 35.08 15.43 16.60
N TYR A 47 34.12 15.53 15.68
CA TYR A 47 32.84 14.85 15.80
C TYR A 47 32.98 13.32 15.64
N GLU A 48 32.77 12.57 16.74
CA GLU A 48 32.94 11.11 16.75
C GLU A 48 31.71 10.31 16.29
N GLY A 49 30.50 10.87 16.44
CA GLY A 49 29.23 10.25 16.03
C GLY A 49 28.91 8.86 16.63
N ASN A 50 29.38 8.54 17.85
CA ASN A 50 29.24 7.20 18.45
C ASN A 50 27.78 6.69 18.55
N HIS A 51 26.80 7.58 18.70
CA HIS A 51 25.38 7.21 18.74
C HIS A 51 24.87 6.74 17.37
N ILE A 52 25.33 7.35 16.28
CA ILE A 52 25.05 6.91 14.90
C ILE A 52 25.66 5.53 14.65
N LYS A 53 26.94 5.35 14.99
CA LYS A 53 27.63 4.06 14.85
C LYS A 53 26.94 2.94 15.63
N SER A 54 26.54 3.22 16.87
CA SER A 54 25.86 2.24 17.72
C SER A 54 24.44 1.95 17.21
N GLY A 55 23.72 2.98 16.75
CA GLY A 55 22.40 2.85 16.13
C GLY A 55 22.45 1.97 14.89
N ASN A 56 23.32 2.31 13.94
CA ASN A 56 23.53 1.55 12.70
C ASN A 56 23.93 0.10 12.99
N ALA A 57 24.94 -0.12 13.84
CA ALA A 57 25.39 -1.49 14.19
C ALA A 57 24.33 -2.34 14.89
N SER A 58 23.35 -1.71 15.55
CA SER A 58 22.26 -2.40 16.26
C SER A 58 20.99 -2.56 15.42
N GLY A 59 20.92 -1.96 14.22
CA GLY A 59 19.71 -1.89 13.40
C GLY A 59 18.61 -0.99 13.99
N ASN A 60 18.94 -0.20 15.01
CA ASN A 60 17.98 0.71 15.66
C ASN A 60 18.07 2.14 15.13
N LEU A 61 18.96 2.44 14.18
CA LEU A 61 18.95 3.74 13.50
C LEU A 61 17.91 3.67 12.39
N ASN A 62 16.94 4.57 12.39
CA ASN A 62 15.96 4.66 11.29
C ASN A 62 16.37 5.70 10.25
N ALA A 63 16.90 6.84 10.69
CA ALA A 63 17.44 7.88 9.83
C ALA A 63 18.39 8.78 10.61
N TRP A 64 19.35 9.40 9.93
CA TRP A 64 20.18 10.47 10.44
C TRP A 64 20.17 11.66 9.48
N TYR A 65 19.37 12.66 9.80
CA TYR A 65 19.27 13.90 9.02
C TYR A 65 20.43 14.84 9.37
N LEU A 66 21.23 15.19 8.38
CA LEU A 66 22.43 15.98 8.54
C LEU A 66 22.46 17.11 7.52
N HIS A 67 22.54 18.36 7.98
CA HIS A 67 22.93 19.47 7.10
C HIS A 67 24.41 19.31 6.79
N LEU A 68 24.72 19.13 5.51
CA LEU A 68 26.06 18.82 5.04
C LEU A 68 26.34 19.58 3.76
N ALA A 69 27.50 20.26 3.72
CA ALA A 69 27.97 20.96 2.54
C ALA A 69 26.91 21.89 1.93
N GLU A 70 26.23 22.66 2.79
CA GLU A 70 25.12 23.52 2.39
C GLU A 70 25.56 24.62 1.41
N GLY A 71 26.75 25.19 1.62
CA GLY A 71 27.35 26.19 0.73
C GLY A 71 27.93 25.60 -0.57
N ILE A 72 28.52 26.47 -1.39
CA ILE A 72 29.06 26.12 -2.73
C ILE A 72 30.59 26.12 -2.80
N ASP A 73 31.24 26.25 -1.63
CA ASP A 73 32.68 26.39 -1.55
C ASP A 73 33.36 25.13 -1.01
N GLU A 74 34.68 25.13 -1.17
CA GLU A 74 35.54 24.05 -0.72
C GLU A 74 35.43 23.79 0.79
N SER A 75 35.16 24.82 1.60
CA SER A 75 35.00 24.66 3.05
C SER A 75 33.75 23.85 3.36
N SER A 76 32.65 24.14 2.67
CA SER A 76 31.38 23.41 2.79
C SER A 76 31.58 21.95 2.35
N ARG A 77 32.26 21.73 1.22
CA ARG A 77 32.54 20.37 0.71
C ARG A 77 33.38 19.54 1.70
N GLN A 78 34.35 20.15 2.39
CA GLN A 78 35.23 19.47 3.35
C GLN A 78 34.50 18.90 4.57
N GLU A 79 33.28 19.33 4.87
CA GLU A 79 32.46 18.69 5.91
C GLU A 79 32.24 17.19 5.63
N PHE A 80 32.19 16.79 4.35
CA PHE A 80 32.09 15.39 3.94
C PHE A 80 33.30 14.57 4.40
N ASP A 81 34.50 15.16 4.39
CA ASP A 81 35.72 14.47 4.81
C ASP A 81 35.67 14.06 6.29
N VAL A 82 34.92 14.81 7.13
CA VAL A 82 34.70 14.46 8.54
C VAL A 82 33.89 13.18 8.65
N LEU A 83 32.90 12.96 7.79
CA LEU A 83 32.12 11.72 7.77
C LEU A 83 32.98 10.53 7.42
N VAL A 84 33.81 10.65 6.38
CA VAL A 84 34.72 9.60 5.93
C VAL A 84 35.74 9.27 7.01
N GLN A 85 36.40 10.27 7.60
CA GLN A 85 37.46 10.09 8.60
C GLN A 85 36.95 9.45 9.90
N ASN A 86 35.66 9.62 10.20
CA ASN A 86 35.06 9.12 11.41
C ASN A 86 34.17 7.88 11.19
N ASP A 87 34.21 7.22 10.02
CA ASP A 87 33.38 6.05 9.72
C ASP A 87 31.87 6.33 9.93
N LEU A 88 31.39 7.46 9.41
CA LEU A 88 30.00 7.94 9.55
C LEU A 88 29.20 7.90 8.24
N LEU A 89 29.78 7.37 7.16
CA LEU A 89 29.01 7.05 5.95
C LEU A 89 28.22 5.76 6.21
N VAL A 90 26.98 5.92 6.68
CA VAL A 90 26.01 4.85 6.95
C VAL A 90 24.82 4.96 6.00
N GLY A 91 24.11 3.85 5.77
CA GLY A 91 22.97 3.84 4.85
C GLY A 91 21.78 4.67 5.33
N GLU A 92 21.62 4.83 6.65
CA GLU A 92 20.55 5.66 7.20
C GLU A 92 20.87 7.16 7.17
N LEU A 93 21.98 7.58 6.56
CA LEU A 93 22.33 8.99 6.42
C LEU A 93 21.40 9.67 5.40
N VAL A 94 20.80 10.78 5.82
CA VAL A 94 19.97 11.65 4.98
C VAL A 94 20.64 13.02 4.90
N VAL A 95 21.27 13.32 3.77
CA VAL A 95 22.00 14.57 3.53
C VAL A 95 21.02 15.68 3.18
N ILE A 96 20.99 16.76 3.96
CA ILE A 96 20.22 17.97 3.65
C ILE A 96 21.12 18.97 2.92
N HIS A 97 20.61 19.52 1.82
CA HIS A 97 21.32 20.37 0.86
C HIS A 97 22.34 19.62 0.01
N GLY A 98 23.54 19.33 0.52
CA GLY A 98 24.63 18.75 -0.28
C GLY A 98 25.09 19.62 -1.46
N THR A 99 24.83 20.94 -1.44
CA THR A 99 25.08 21.86 -2.55
C THR A 99 26.55 21.90 -2.99
N GLY A 100 27.47 21.76 -2.03
CA GLY A 100 28.92 21.79 -2.26
C GLY A 100 29.52 20.45 -2.65
N LEU A 101 28.75 19.36 -2.62
CA LEU A 101 29.22 18.03 -2.99
C LEU A 101 29.38 17.88 -4.50
N THR A 102 30.34 17.05 -4.90
CA THR A 102 30.59 16.70 -6.31
C THR A 102 30.16 15.27 -6.59
N GLU A 103 30.27 14.85 -7.87
CA GLU A 103 30.03 13.46 -8.28
C GLU A 103 30.81 12.44 -7.41
N THR A 104 32.03 12.78 -6.97
CA THR A 104 32.82 11.88 -6.12
C THR A 104 32.20 11.64 -4.74
N GLU A 105 31.69 12.68 -4.10
CA GLU A 105 31.02 12.55 -2.80
C GLU A 105 29.65 11.89 -2.94
N PHE A 106 28.90 12.19 -4.01
CA PHE A 106 27.62 11.52 -4.29
C PHE A 106 27.80 10.03 -4.59
N ASP A 107 28.81 9.62 -5.35
CA ASP A 107 29.14 8.20 -5.58
C ASP A 107 29.39 7.46 -4.27
N ALA A 108 30.10 8.10 -3.33
CA ALA A 108 30.38 7.52 -2.02
C ALA A 108 29.13 7.42 -1.13
N LEU A 109 28.23 8.41 -1.18
CA LEU A 109 26.94 8.40 -0.49
C LEU A 109 26.01 7.32 -1.07
N GLY A 110 25.88 7.26 -2.40
CA GLY A 110 25.11 6.24 -3.09
C GLY A 110 25.62 4.82 -2.82
N ALA A 111 26.93 4.63 -2.72
CA ALA A 111 27.54 3.33 -2.42
C ALA A 111 27.17 2.77 -1.03
N VAL A 112 26.83 3.64 -0.06
CA VAL A 112 26.34 3.20 1.26
C VAL A 112 24.82 3.18 1.36
N GLY A 113 24.10 3.65 0.33
CA GLY A 113 22.65 3.75 0.32
C GLY A 113 22.09 4.99 1.04
N ALA A 114 22.88 6.06 1.14
CA ALA A 114 22.43 7.32 1.75
C ALA A 114 21.46 8.08 0.84
N ASP A 115 20.66 8.94 1.46
CA ASP A 115 19.60 9.73 0.83
C ASP A 115 19.95 11.21 0.75
N LEU A 116 19.23 11.95 -0.10
CA LEU A 116 19.38 13.39 -0.30
C LEU A 116 18.05 14.11 -0.10
N VAL A 117 18.05 15.17 0.71
CA VAL A 117 16.97 16.17 0.79
C VAL A 117 17.40 17.42 0.04
N TRP A 118 16.80 17.64 -1.12
CA TRP A 118 17.03 18.77 -1.99
C TRP A 118 16.13 19.97 -1.62
N SER A 119 16.72 21.16 -1.53
CA SER A 119 16.03 22.41 -1.18
C SER A 119 16.43 23.55 -2.13
N PRO A 120 16.02 23.47 -3.42
CA PRO A 120 16.45 24.40 -4.45
C PRO A 120 16.17 25.88 -4.15
N ILE A 121 15.04 26.25 -3.54
CA ILE A 121 14.76 27.67 -3.25
C ILE A 121 15.80 28.24 -2.30
N SER A 122 16.06 27.55 -1.19
CA SER A 122 17.05 27.98 -0.20
C SER A 122 18.44 28.06 -0.80
N ASN A 123 18.86 27.04 -1.54
CA ASN A 123 20.18 27.06 -2.17
C ASN A 123 20.33 28.20 -3.18
N LEU A 124 19.31 28.45 -4.01
CA LEU A 124 19.34 29.52 -5.01
C LEU A 124 19.31 30.90 -4.35
N LEU A 125 18.53 31.11 -3.29
CA LEU A 125 18.51 32.39 -2.58
C LEU A 125 19.84 32.68 -1.88
N LEU A 126 20.45 31.68 -1.24
CA LEU A 126 21.68 31.87 -0.47
C LEU A 126 22.94 31.87 -1.35
N TYR A 127 23.02 30.99 -2.35
CA TYR A 127 24.26 30.70 -3.09
C TYR A 127 24.13 30.88 -4.61
N GLY A 128 22.90 31.02 -5.11
CA GLY A 128 22.56 31.14 -6.54
C GLY A 128 22.83 29.90 -7.37
N GLN A 129 23.13 28.80 -6.73
CA GLN A 129 23.29 27.48 -7.31
C GLN A 129 22.66 26.48 -6.35
N THR A 130 22.13 25.39 -6.89
CA THR A 130 21.58 24.29 -6.11
C THR A 130 22.35 23.00 -6.37
N THR A 131 22.07 21.99 -5.56
CA THR A 131 22.67 20.66 -5.54
C THR A 131 22.71 20.02 -6.92
N ASP A 132 23.81 19.32 -7.22
CA ASP A 132 23.94 18.51 -8.43
C ASP A 132 23.12 17.21 -8.30
N VAL A 133 21.81 17.36 -8.37
CA VAL A 133 20.85 16.25 -8.27
C VAL A 133 20.97 15.27 -9.44
N ALA A 134 21.62 15.66 -10.54
CA ALA A 134 21.93 14.73 -11.63
C ALA A 134 23.01 13.73 -11.21
N ALA A 135 24.07 14.21 -10.55
CA ALA A 135 25.09 13.35 -9.96
C ALA A 135 24.52 12.46 -8.84
N ALA A 136 23.67 13.02 -7.95
CA ALA A 136 23.00 12.23 -6.91
C ALA A 136 22.11 11.11 -7.50
N LYS A 137 21.34 11.42 -8.56
CA LYS A 137 20.53 10.41 -9.28
C LYS A 137 21.41 9.34 -9.92
N GLN A 138 22.53 9.73 -10.53
CA GLN A 138 23.48 8.80 -11.15
C GLN A 138 24.11 7.86 -10.11
N ALA A 139 24.37 8.36 -8.90
CA ALA A 139 24.85 7.57 -7.77
C ALA A 139 23.79 6.61 -7.18
N GLY A 140 22.53 6.69 -7.64
CA GLY A 140 21.44 5.82 -7.18
C GLY A 140 20.84 6.24 -5.83
N MET A 141 21.05 7.48 -5.41
CA MET A 141 20.48 8.00 -4.16
C MET A 141 18.97 8.22 -4.29
N ASN A 142 18.24 7.96 -3.21
CA ASN A 142 16.87 8.41 -3.07
C ASN A 142 16.86 9.93 -2.79
N ILE A 143 16.06 10.69 -3.55
CA ILE A 143 16.05 12.16 -3.50
C ILE A 143 14.66 12.62 -3.04
N ALA A 144 14.58 13.20 -1.86
CA ALA A 144 13.42 13.90 -1.35
C ALA A 144 13.54 15.42 -1.57
N LEU A 145 12.41 16.12 -1.54
CA LEU A 145 12.33 17.57 -1.66
C LEU A 145 11.82 18.18 -0.36
N ALA A 146 12.41 19.28 0.08
CA ALA A 146 11.97 20.00 1.26
C ALA A 146 12.10 21.52 1.12
N PRO A 147 11.13 22.30 1.64
CA PRO A 147 11.11 23.75 1.51
C PRO A 147 12.23 24.47 2.30
N ASP A 148 12.88 23.79 3.25
CA ASP A 148 13.81 24.39 4.21
C ASP A 148 13.15 25.42 5.17
N TRP A 149 13.92 26.12 6.00
CA TRP A 149 13.43 27.07 6.99
C TRP A 149 12.86 28.36 6.36
N SER A 150 11.78 28.89 6.96
CA SER A 150 11.00 30.00 6.38
C SER A 150 11.77 31.26 5.94
N PRO A 151 12.91 31.66 6.55
CA PRO A 151 13.67 32.84 6.11
C PRO A 151 14.34 32.73 4.74
N SER A 152 14.75 31.53 4.30
CA SER A 152 15.33 31.32 2.97
C SER A 152 14.65 30.22 2.16
N GLY A 153 13.68 29.52 2.73
CA GLY A 153 12.97 28.41 2.12
C GLY A 153 11.70 28.79 1.35
N ALA A 154 11.07 27.80 0.72
CA ALA A 154 9.72 27.93 0.18
C ALA A 154 8.66 28.13 1.28
N LYS A 155 7.54 28.71 0.87
CA LYS A 155 6.34 28.79 1.71
C LYS A 155 5.69 27.43 2.02
N ASN A 156 5.86 26.42 1.15
CA ASN A 156 5.31 25.06 1.31
C ASN A 156 5.94 24.09 0.29
N PRO A 157 5.76 22.77 0.44
CA PRO A 157 6.28 21.77 -0.51
C PRO A 157 5.78 21.95 -1.95
N LEU A 158 4.52 22.37 -2.16
CA LEU A 158 4.00 22.63 -3.52
C LEU A 158 4.78 23.75 -4.23
N HIS A 159 5.25 24.74 -3.50
CA HIS A 159 6.05 25.82 -4.05
C HIS A 159 7.50 25.38 -4.34
N GLU A 160 8.11 24.59 -3.44
CA GLU A 160 9.43 24.00 -3.66
C GLU A 160 9.42 23.13 -4.93
N LEU A 161 8.36 22.35 -5.13
CA LEU A 161 8.17 21.45 -6.27
C LEU A 161 8.15 22.21 -7.61
N LYS A 162 7.64 23.44 -7.65
CA LYS A 162 7.65 24.28 -8.87
C LYS A 162 9.05 24.77 -9.21
N VAL A 163 9.88 25.06 -8.22
CA VAL A 163 11.27 25.45 -8.47
C VAL A 163 12.11 24.24 -8.88
N ALA A 164 11.86 23.08 -8.28
CA ALA A 164 12.44 21.81 -8.71
C ALA A 164 12.06 21.50 -10.17
N ASP A 165 10.78 21.63 -10.55
CA ASP A 165 10.28 21.42 -11.90
C ASP A 165 10.85 22.44 -12.91
N TRP A 166 10.89 23.73 -12.54
CA TRP A 166 11.54 24.77 -13.34
C TRP A 166 13.00 24.42 -13.60
N TRP A 167 13.74 24.05 -12.56
CA TRP A 167 15.14 23.67 -12.67
C TRP A 167 15.32 22.42 -13.54
N ASN A 168 14.47 21.42 -13.35
CA ASN A 168 14.47 20.20 -14.15
C ASN A 168 14.29 20.48 -15.64
N LYS A 169 13.28 21.29 -16.00
CA LYS A 169 13.00 21.67 -17.41
C LYS A 169 14.11 22.49 -18.04
N ASN A 170 14.64 23.47 -17.31
CA ASN A 170 15.51 24.51 -17.87
C ASN A 170 17.02 24.21 -17.74
N GLU A 171 17.44 23.53 -16.67
CA GLU A 171 18.85 23.32 -16.34
C GLU A 171 19.26 21.84 -16.41
N LEU A 172 18.32 20.90 -16.29
CA LEU A 172 18.61 19.44 -16.30
C LEU A 172 18.14 18.71 -17.56
N ASN A 173 17.61 19.41 -18.57
CA ASN A 173 17.03 18.82 -19.78
C ASN A 173 15.91 17.79 -19.48
N SER A 174 15.06 18.07 -18.49
CA SER A 174 13.96 17.20 -18.06
C SER A 174 14.44 15.80 -17.64
N LEU A 175 15.50 15.74 -16.82
CA LEU A 175 16.08 14.51 -16.30
C LEU A 175 15.10 13.69 -15.43
N PHE A 176 14.22 14.37 -14.69
CA PHE A 176 13.18 13.76 -13.88
C PHE A 176 11.83 13.80 -14.60
N SER A 177 11.12 12.68 -14.58
CA SER A 177 9.72 12.61 -15.01
C SER A 177 8.79 13.31 -14.01
N ASN A 178 7.54 13.58 -14.41
CA ASN A 178 6.53 14.11 -13.48
C ASN A 178 6.32 13.14 -12.30
N TYR A 179 6.32 11.83 -12.56
CA TYR A 179 6.23 10.79 -11.53
C TYR A 179 7.34 10.92 -10.50
N GLU A 180 8.60 10.94 -10.95
CA GLU A 180 9.76 11.04 -10.05
C GLU A 180 9.75 12.33 -9.24
N LEU A 181 9.34 13.47 -9.82
CA LEU A 181 9.19 14.73 -9.08
C LEU A 181 8.13 14.63 -7.97
N VAL A 182 7.04 13.90 -8.22
CA VAL A 182 6.00 13.64 -7.22
C VAL A 182 6.52 12.70 -6.13
N GLU A 183 7.27 11.65 -6.47
CA GLU A 183 7.90 10.77 -5.48
C GLU A 183 8.79 11.56 -4.50
N MET A 184 9.50 12.60 -4.98
CA MET A 184 10.33 13.47 -4.12
C MET A 184 9.54 14.15 -2.99
N VAL A 185 8.21 14.28 -3.10
CA VAL A 185 7.34 14.88 -2.09
C VAL A 185 6.37 13.89 -1.45
N THR A 186 6.43 12.60 -1.78
CA THR A 186 5.54 11.56 -1.23
C THR A 186 6.32 10.36 -0.69
N THR A 187 6.66 9.39 -1.54
CA THR A 187 7.29 8.11 -1.19
C THR A 187 8.75 8.27 -0.78
N ASN A 188 9.52 9.12 -1.45
CA ASN A 188 10.95 9.32 -1.17
C ASN A 188 11.23 9.83 0.24
N PRO A 189 10.57 10.91 0.74
CA PRO A 189 10.75 11.34 2.12
C PRO A 189 10.26 10.31 3.15
N ALA A 190 9.23 9.52 2.84
CA ALA A 190 8.81 8.41 3.71
C ALA A 190 9.86 7.30 3.74
N ALA A 191 10.50 6.98 2.61
CA ALA A 191 11.61 6.05 2.53
C ALA A 191 12.82 6.52 3.35
N SER A 192 13.18 7.80 3.25
CA SER A 192 14.29 8.38 4.03
C SER A 192 14.09 8.30 5.54
N ALA A 193 12.84 8.35 6.00
CA ALA A 193 12.50 8.19 7.42
C ALA A 193 12.27 6.73 7.83
N ASN A 194 12.36 5.79 6.89
CA ASN A 194 11.98 4.39 7.02
C ASN A 194 10.52 4.21 7.49
N TRP A 195 9.60 4.92 6.80
CA TRP A 195 8.16 4.99 7.07
C TRP A 195 7.28 4.48 5.91
N LEU A 196 7.84 3.77 4.92
CA LEU A 196 7.07 3.27 3.76
C LEU A 196 5.97 2.28 4.15
N MET A 197 6.08 1.62 5.31
CA MET A 197 5.05 0.71 5.82
C MET A 197 4.01 1.44 6.67
N GLU A 198 4.09 2.77 6.73
CA GLU A 198 3.29 3.60 7.62
C GLU A 198 2.63 4.80 6.91
N THR A 199 3.29 5.39 5.90
CA THR A 199 2.78 6.53 5.10
C THR A 199 3.55 6.70 3.79
N GLY A 200 3.19 7.70 2.98
CA GLY A 200 3.87 8.06 1.72
C GLY A 200 3.18 7.51 0.46
N SER A 201 2.29 6.53 0.60
CA SER A 201 1.44 5.99 -0.46
C SER A 201 0.02 5.71 0.03
N LEU A 202 -0.95 5.65 -0.89
CA LEU A 202 -2.31 5.25 -0.59
C LEU A 202 -2.43 3.73 -0.69
N GLN A 203 -2.34 3.03 0.45
CA GLN A 203 -2.44 1.58 0.54
C GLN A 203 -3.21 1.18 1.80
N VAL A 204 -3.94 0.06 1.73
CA VAL A 204 -4.66 -0.49 2.89
C VAL A 204 -3.67 -0.77 4.02
N GLY A 205 -4.02 -0.34 5.23
CA GLY A 205 -3.19 -0.50 6.44
C GLY A 205 -2.24 0.66 6.74
N LEU A 206 -2.03 1.60 5.82
CA LEU A 206 -1.22 2.79 6.05
C LEU A 206 -2.02 3.92 6.73
N ALA A 207 -1.32 4.92 7.28
CA ALA A 207 -1.96 6.10 7.83
C ALA A 207 -2.69 6.87 6.72
N ALA A 208 -3.90 7.36 7.02
CA ALA A 208 -4.68 8.20 6.12
C ALA A 208 -4.13 9.63 6.07
N ASP A 209 -2.94 9.78 5.49
CA ASP A 209 -2.31 11.04 5.14
C ASP A 209 -2.64 11.35 3.67
N ILE A 210 -3.68 12.17 3.44
CA ILE A 210 -4.31 12.32 2.12
C ILE A 210 -4.32 13.78 1.69
N LEU A 211 -3.96 14.03 0.44
CA LEU A 211 -4.12 15.32 -0.23
C LEU A 211 -5.10 15.15 -1.40
N VAL A 212 -6.16 15.95 -1.41
CA VAL A 212 -7.11 16.04 -2.53
C VAL A 212 -6.91 17.38 -3.22
N LEU A 213 -6.81 17.37 -4.54
CA LEU A 213 -6.58 18.55 -5.39
C LEU A 213 -7.70 18.73 -6.40
N GLU A 214 -7.94 19.97 -6.82
CA GLU A 214 -8.71 20.26 -8.03
C GLU A 214 -8.00 19.61 -9.22
N GLU A 215 -8.78 18.97 -10.09
CA GLU A 215 -8.29 18.48 -11.36
C GLU A 215 -8.14 19.64 -12.34
N ALA A 216 -6.89 19.96 -12.68
CA ALA A 216 -6.51 20.97 -13.67
C ALA A 216 -5.78 20.36 -14.89
N HIS A 217 -5.24 19.14 -14.75
CA HIS A 217 -4.47 18.44 -15.78
C HIS A 217 -4.87 16.97 -15.85
N GLN A 218 -4.81 16.39 -17.06
CA GLN A 218 -5.06 14.96 -17.31
C GLN A 218 -3.98 14.06 -16.68
N ASP A 219 -2.70 14.49 -16.72
CA ASP A 219 -1.63 13.79 -16.01
C ASP A 219 -1.72 14.15 -14.50
N PRO A 220 -2.03 13.18 -13.63
CA PRO A 220 -2.22 13.45 -12.20
C PRO A 220 -0.92 13.92 -11.51
N TYR A 221 0.25 13.50 -12.00
CA TYR A 221 1.53 13.94 -11.45
C TYR A 221 1.80 15.39 -11.85
N ARG A 222 1.51 15.75 -13.11
CA ARG A 222 1.56 17.14 -13.55
C ARG A 222 0.58 18.01 -12.76
N ASN A 223 -0.59 17.47 -12.44
CA ASN A 223 -1.60 18.13 -11.62
C ASN A 223 -1.04 18.54 -10.25
N LEU A 224 -0.37 17.62 -9.55
CA LEU A 224 0.28 17.92 -8.26
C LEU A 224 1.40 18.97 -8.40
N ILE A 225 2.24 18.86 -9.42
CA ILE A 225 3.36 19.81 -9.61
C ILE A 225 2.84 21.25 -9.86
N GLU A 226 1.77 21.42 -10.65
CA GLU A 226 1.19 22.76 -10.92
C GLU A 226 0.16 23.23 -9.89
N ALA A 227 -0.30 22.35 -8.99
CA ALA A 227 -1.29 22.72 -7.98
C ALA A 227 -0.78 23.84 -7.07
N ILE A 228 -1.60 24.86 -6.88
CA ILE A 228 -1.36 25.97 -5.97
C ILE A 228 -2.32 25.90 -4.78
N ASP A 229 -2.16 26.78 -3.81
CA ASP A 229 -2.90 26.76 -2.55
C ASP A 229 -4.44 26.76 -2.74
N PRO A 230 -5.03 27.53 -3.70
CA PRO A 230 -6.45 27.41 -4.04
C PRO A 230 -6.91 26.04 -4.53
N ASP A 231 -6.04 25.24 -5.16
CA ASP A 231 -6.41 23.93 -5.72
C ASP A 231 -6.53 22.85 -4.64
N VAL A 232 -6.01 23.08 -3.43
CA VAL A 232 -6.09 22.12 -2.32
C VAL A 232 -7.53 22.00 -1.81
N LYS A 233 -8.16 20.84 -2.03
CA LYS A 233 -9.54 20.55 -1.68
C LYS A 233 -9.71 19.98 -0.29
N LEU A 234 -8.78 19.13 0.12
CA LEU A 234 -8.77 18.49 1.42
C LEU A 234 -7.36 18.03 1.75
N VAL A 235 -6.96 18.23 3.00
CA VAL A 235 -5.77 17.66 3.62
C VAL A 235 -6.25 16.87 4.82
N VAL A 236 -5.88 15.60 4.86
CA VAL A 236 -6.14 14.69 5.98
C VAL A 236 -4.80 14.24 6.52
N VAL A 237 -4.64 14.23 7.83
CA VAL A 237 -3.45 13.72 8.51
C VAL A 237 -3.90 12.69 9.52
N ALA A 238 -3.40 11.45 9.40
CA ALA A 238 -3.79 10.32 10.24
C ALA A 238 -5.32 10.12 10.35
N GLY A 239 -6.05 10.39 9.26
CA GLY A 239 -7.52 10.26 9.20
C GLY A 239 -8.30 11.46 9.72
N LEU A 240 -7.63 12.51 10.20
CA LEU A 240 -8.25 13.74 10.68
C LEU A 240 -8.20 14.82 9.58
N PRO A 241 -9.33 15.41 9.17
CA PRO A 241 -9.32 16.53 8.23
C PRO A 241 -8.67 17.77 8.90
N VAL A 242 -7.72 18.41 8.23
CA VAL A 242 -6.95 19.55 8.78
C VAL A 242 -7.17 20.84 7.99
N PHE A 243 -7.27 20.77 6.66
CA PHE A 243 -7.41 21.95 5.81
C PHE A 243 -8.18 21.62 4.53
N GLY A 244 -9.01 22.53 4.00
CA GLY A 244 -9.66 22.29 2.72
C GLY A 244 -10.78 23.26 2.32
N ASP A 245 -11.57 22.84 1.35
CA ASP A 245 -12.81 23.50 0.94
C ASP A 245 -13.92 23.17 1.93
N GLU A 246 -14.65 24.19 2.40
CA GLU A 246 -15.74 24.05 3.39
C GLU A 246 -16.78 22.99 2.98
N VAL A 247 -17.12 22.91 1.69
CA VAL A 247 -18.14 21.98 1.17
C VAL A 247 -17.75 20.51 1.36
N ILE A 248 -16.46 20.20 1.30
CA ILE A 248 -15.94 18.83 1.51
C ILE A 248 -15.69 18.63 2.99
N PHE A 249 -15.00 19.60 3.63
CA PHE A 249 -14.59 19.52 5.02
C PHE A 249 -15.77 19.34 5.98
N SER A 250 -16.86 20.10 5.79
CA SER A 250 -18.06 20.03 6.64
C SER A 250 -18.82 18.71 6.60
N GLN A 251 -18.45 17.78 5.71
CA GLN A 251 -18.98 16.42 5.69
C GLN A 251 -18.20 15.46 6.60
N LEU A 252 -16.98 15.84 6.99
CA LEU A 252 -16.06 15.04 7.80
C LEU A 252 -15.97 15.58 9.23
N ASP A 253 -16.08 16.90 9.40
CA ASP A 253 -15.94 17.58 10.68
C ASP A 253 -16.85 18.82 10.75
N ASP A 254 -17.48 19.05 11.90
CA ASP A 254 -18.32 20.23 12.17
C ASP A 254 -17.63 21.32 13.01
N GLU A 255 -16.39 21.09 13.43
CA GLU A 255 -15.54 22.07 14.12
C GLU A 255 -14.43 22.57 13.18
N TYR A 256 -14.53 23.83 12.73
CA TYR A 256 -13.51 24.44 11.88
C TYR A 256 -13.52 25.98 11.90
N GLU A 257 -12.36 26.56 11.57
CA GLU A 257 -12.18 28.00 11.37
C GLU A 257 -12.15 28.37 9.89
N ILE A 258 -12.85 29.44 9.51
CA ILE A 258 -12.81 29.97 8.15
C ILE A 258 -11.56 30.85 7.96
N LEU A 259 -10.75 30.49 6.95
CA LEU A 259 -9.62 31.28 6.48
C LEU A 259 -9.97 32.04 5.22
N GLN A 260 -9.83 33.37 5.27
CA GLN A 260 -10.04 34.25 4.12
C GLN A 260 -8.72 34.62 3.45
N ALA A 261 -8.57 34.27 2.17
CA ALA A 261 -7.45 34.63 1.33
C ALA A 261 -7.89 35.60 0.21
N PRO A 262 -6.96 36.32 -0.45
CA PRO A 262 -7.31 37.14 -1.61
C PRO A 262 -7.90 36.27 -2.74
N GLY A 263 -9.21 36.39 -2.96
CA GLY A 263 -9.91 35.75 -4.08
C GLY A 263 -10.49 34.35 -3.79
N TYR A 264 -10.24 33.76 -2.61
CA TYR A 264 -10.77 32.45 -2.24
C TYR A 264 -10.87 32.28 -0.72
N GLN A 265 -11.64 31.27 -0.29
CA GLN A 265 -11.83 30.90 1.12
C GLN A 265 -11.45 29.44 1.32
N LYS A 266 -10.89 29.12 2.49
CA LYS A 266 -10.61 27.75 2.95
C LYS A 266 -11.09 27.60 4.39
N VAL A 267 -11.11 26.37 4.87
CA VAL A 267 -11.29 26.07 6.30
C VAL A 267 -10.07 25.34 6.84
N VAL A 268 -9.85 25.49 8.13
CA VAL A 268 -8.80 24.78 8.85
C VAL A 268 -9.36 24.31 10.18
N ASP A 269 -8.97 23.13 10.61
CA ASP A 269 -9.08 22.72 12.01
C ASP A 269 -7.68 22.50 12.58
N VAL A 270 -7.39 23.23 13.64
CA VAL A 270 -6.14 23.20 14.40
C VAL A 270 -6.42 22.97 15.89
N THR A 271 -7.62 22.49 16.23
CA THR A 271 -8.09 22.31 17.59
C THR A 271 -8.39 20.85 17.88
N TYR A 272 -7.90 20.34 19.01
CA TYR A 272 -8.11 18.98 19.46
C TYR A 272 -8.33 18.99 20.98
N GLU A 273 -9.58 18.80 21.41
CA GLU A 273 -9.99 18.92 22.82
C GLU A 273 -9.18 18.01 23.77
N THR A 274 -8.70 16.88 23.27
CA THR A 274 -7.97 15.88 24.07
C THR A 274 -6.50 16.22 24.28
N ILE A 275 -5.96 17.26 23.62
CA ILE A 275 -4.53 17.58 23.60
C ILE A 275 -4.27 18.94 24.26
N SER A 276 -3.35 18.94 25.23
CA SER A 276 -3.01 20.14 25.98
C SER A 276 -2.38 21.19 25.05
N GLY A 277 -2.97 22.39 25.01
CA GLY A 277 -2.51 23.48 24.14
C GLY A 277 -3.12 23.50 22.73
N ALA A 278 -3.83 22.44 22.32
CA ALA A 278 -4.53 22.33 21.04
C ALA A 278 -5.97 22.88 21.11
N HIS A 279 -6.17 24.04 21.74
CA HIS A 279 -7.50 24.68 21.85
C HIS A 279 -7.44 26.15 21.43
N LYS A 280 -6.36 26.53 20.73
CA LYS A 280 -6.15 27.88 20.28
C LYS A 280 -6.69 28.02 18.88
N GLU A 281 -7.54 29.02 18.72
CA GLU A 281 -7.99 29.46 17.40
C GLU A 281 -6.78 29.97 16.58
N MET A 282 -6.79 29.77 15.27
CA MET A 282 -5.78 30.25 14.33
C MET A 282 -5.57 31.76 14.44
N ASN A 283 -6.62 32.53 14.73
CA ASN A 283 -6.49 33.96 14.98
C ASN A 283 -5.66 34.27 16.25
N GLN A 284 -5.74 33.45 17.29
CA GLN A 284 -4.97 33.58 18.53
C GLN A 284 -3.53 33.20 18.27
N ILE A 285 -3.28 32.08 17.58
CA ILE A 285 -1.95 31.61 17.19
C ILE A 285 -1.22 32.71 16.41
N ILE A 286 -1.85 33.25 15.37
CA ILE A 286 -1.30 34.35 14.57
C ILE A 286 -1.00 35.58 15.42
N GLN A 287 -1.90 35.96 16.34
CA GLN A 287 -1.70 37.13 17.17
C GLN A 287 -0.53 36.96 18.13
N GLU A 288 -0.40 35.79 18.76
CA GLU A 288 0.71 35.47 19.65
C GLU A 288 2.07 35.50 18.91
N ILE A 289 2.14 34.93 17.70
CA ILE A 289 3.36 34.98 16.88
C ILE A 289 3.67 36.45 16.53
N SER A 290 2.68 37.22 16.10
CA SER A 290 2.86 38.64 15.77
C SER A 290 3.36 39.46 16.96
N ASP A 291 2.80 39.22 18.15
CA ASP A 291 3.20 39.90 19.38
C ASP A 291 4.64 39.52 19.78
N CYS A 292 4.99 38.24 19.66
CA CYS A 292 6.35 37.76 19.89
C CYS A 292 7.34 38.39 18.91
N MET A 293 7.05 38.39 17.61
CA MET A 293 7.88 39.02 16.58
C MET A 293 8.09 40.51 16.86
N ALA A 294 7.05 41.22 17.30
CA ALA A 294 7.14 42.64 17.64
C ALA A 294 8.10 42.93 18.82
N THR A 295 8.43 41.93 19.65
CA THR A 295 9.46 42.07 20.70
C THR A 295 10.90 42.00 20.18
N VAL A 296 11.12 41.33 19.05
CA VAL A 296 12.46 41.06 18.49
C VAL A 296 12.76 41.85 17.23
N THR A 297 11.75 42.32 16.50
CA THR A 297 11.89 43.09 15.27
C THR A 297 10.82 44.18 15.14
N SER A 298 11.16 45.29 14.48
CA SER A 298 10.19 46.31 14.07
C SER A 298 9.46 45.97 12.76
N THR A 299 9.82 44.84 12.14
CA THR A 299 9.13 44.33 10.95
C THR A 299 7.88 43.58 11.42
N PRO A 300 6.67 44.04 11.05
CA PRO A 300 5.45 43.35 11.45
C PRO A 300 5.40 41.95 10.82
N MET A 301 4.70 41.03 11.48
CA MET A 301 4.38 39.74 10.86
C MET A 301 3.45 40.00 9.67
N GLU A 302 3.97 39.89 8.47
CA GLU A 302 3.19 40.03 7.24
C GLU A 302 2.69 38.65 6.82
N LYS A 303 1.40 38.37 7.11
CA LYS A 303 0.72 37.13 6.70
C LYS A 303 0.99 36.82 5.23
N TRP A 304 0.85 37.81 4.35
CA TRP A 304 0.91 37.61 2.90
C TRP A 304 2.33 37.42 2.35
N TYR A 305 3.35 37.98 3.01
CA TYR A 305 4.75 37.67 2.70
C TYR A 305 5.11 36.23 3.06
N THR A 306 4.46 35.69 4.09
CA THR A 306 4.64 34.29 4.54
C THR A 306 3.85 33.31 3.65
N TYR A 307 2.74 33.74 3.05
CA TYR A 307 1.82 32.89 2.27
C TYR A 307 1.96 33.03 0.73
N GLY A 308 2.79 33.94 0.24
CA GLY A 308 3.16 34.06 -1.18
C GLY A 308 2.29 35.00 -2.00
N ASP A 309 2.50 36.31 -1.85
CA ASP A 309 1.86 37.38 -2.64
C ASP A 309 2.80 37.98 -3.72
N ASP A 310 2.32 39.00 -4.45
CA ASP A 310 3.12 39.74 -5.45
C ASP A 310 4.48 40.20 -4.91
N ARG A 311 4.57 40.53 -3.61
CA ARG A 311 5.81 40.97 -2.98
C ARG A 311 6.76 39.79 -2.77
N TYR A 312 6.26 38.62 -2.36
CA TYR A 312 7.06 37.40 -2.28
C TYR A 312 7.70 37.08 -3.64
N PHE A 313 6.91 37.05 -4.72
CA PHE A 313 7.44 36.80 -6.07
C PHE A 313 8.35 37.93 -6.56
N SER A 314 8.06 39.19 -6.22
CA SER A 314 8.96 40.32 -6.51
C SER A 314 10.32 40.19 -5.82
N VAL A 315 10.39 39.58 -4.63
CA VAL A 315 11.66 39.34 -3.95
C VAL A 315 12.47 38.25 -4.66
N LEU A 316 11.83 37.15 -5.06
CA LEU A 316 12.49 36.10 -5.85
C LEU A 316 12.97 36.64 -7.21
N ASN A 317 12.09 37.32 -7.94
CA ASN A 317 12.40 37.88 -9.26
C ASN A 317 13.47 38.99 -9.20
N GLY A 318 13.53 39.74 -8.09
CA GLY A 318 14.53 40.77 -7.85
C GLY A 318 15.85 40.27 -7.24
N SER A 319 15.93 39.01 -6.82
CA SER A 319 17.10 38.47 -6.13
C SER A 319 18.22 38.12 -7.11
N ASN A 320 19.36 38.81 -6.99
CA ASN A 320 20.53 38.56 -7.84
C ASN A 320 21.08 37.13 -7.71
N THR A 321 21.04 36.56 -6.50
CA THR A 321 21.49 35.20 -6.23
C THR A 321 20.51 34.19 -6.82
N PHE A 322 19.21 34.35 -6.56
CA PHE A 322 18.19 33.44 -7.09
C PHE A 322 18.22 33.37 -8.61
N GLN A 323 18.32 34.54 -9.27
CA GLN A 323 18.39 34.61 -10.72
C GLN A 323 19.76 34.12 -11.24
N LYS A 324 20.90 34.59 -10.70
CA LYS A 324 22.28 34.28 -11.17
C LYS A 324 22.42 34.10 -12.68
N ASN A 325 21.96 35.10 -13.46
CA ASN A 325 21.95 35.13 -14.94
C ASN A 325 20.91 34.22 -15.63
N ARG A 326 19.94 33.70 -14.89
CA ARG A 326 18.72 33.07 -15.40
C ARG A 326 17.57 34.07 -15.41
N ASN A 327 16.45 33.66 -16.00
CA ASN A 327 15.19 34.41 -16.00
C ASN A 327 14.11 33.55 -15.33
N ILE A 328 14.31 33.23 -14.06
CA ILE A 328 13.36 32.43 -13.28
C ILE A 328 12.15 33.31 -12.98
N ASP A 329 10.97 32.92 -13.46
CA ASP A 329 9.71 33.62 -13.20
C ASP A 329 8.61 32.63 -12.82
N ILE A 330 8.64 32.19 -11.56
CA ILE A 330 7.71 31.18 -11.03
C ILE A 330 6.27 31.69 -11.02
N TRP A 331 6.07 33.01 -10.87
CA TRP A 331 4.72 33.59 -10.87
C TRP A 331 4.05 33.37 -12.23
N THR A 332 4.66 33.89 -13.29
CA THR A 332 4.08 33.83 -14.64
C THR A 332 3.91 32.38 -15.10
N GLU A 333 4.80 31.48 -14.70
CA GLU A 333 4.78 30.08 -15.14
C GLU A 333 3.76 29.20 -14.39
N TYR A 334 3.52 29.44 -13.09
CA TYR A 334 2.71 28.54 -12.26
C TYR A 334 1.54 29.20 -11.49
N TYR A 335 1.60 30.51 -11.22
CA TYR A 335 0.64 31.20 -10.35
C TYR A 335 -0.23 32.23 -11.08
N ASP A 336 0.14 32.69 -12.28
CA ASP A 336 -0.63 33.64 -13.10
C ASP A 336 -1.84 32.95 -13.76
N ILE A 337 -2.75 32.46 -12.92
CA ILE A 337 -3.96 31.76 -13.30
C ILE A 337 -5.19 32.55 -12.86
N SER A 338 -6.26 32.44 -13.63
CA SER A 338 -7.55 33.02 -13.24
C SER A 338 -8.29 32.04 -12.34
N ILE A 339 -8.79 32.50 -11.20
CA ILE A 339 -9.65 31.74 -10.29
C ILE A 339 -10.99 32.46 -10.07
N ASP A 340 -12.05 31.70 -9.78
CA ASP A 340 -13.34 32.24 -9.38
C ASP A 340 -13.40 32.52 -7.86
N GLN A 341 -14.55 33.02 -7.41
CA GLN A 341 -14.77 33.36 -6.00
C GLN A 341 -14.72 32.17 -5.03
N TYR A 342 -14.69 30.94 -5.55
CA TYR A 342 -14.57 29.70 -4.80
C TYR A 342 -13.16 29.08 -4.92
N GLY A 343 -12.21 29.81 -5.52
CA GLY A 343 -10.85 29.33 -5.74
C GLY A 343 -10.71 28.33 -6.89
N LYS A 344 -11.74 28.14 -7.72
CA LYS A 344 -11.68 27.23 -8.87
C LYS A 344 -11.02 27.91 -10.07
N ARG A 345 -10.11 27.21 -10.74
CA ARG A 345 -9.46 27.69 -11.98
C ARG A 345 -10.50 27.98 -13.08
N ILE A 346 -10.42 29.17 -13.68
CA ILE A 346 -11.24 29.63 -14.79
C ILE A 346 -10.44 29.54 -16.08
N GLY A 347 -11.09 29.17 -17.18
CA GLY A 347 -10.48 29.26 -18.51
C GLY A 347 -9.55 28.11 -18.85
N LEU A 348 -9.48 27.09 -17.97
CA LEU A 348 -9.17 25.74 -18.42
C LEU A 348 -10.22 25.41 -19.49
N SER A 349 -9.80 25.35 -20.77
CA SER A 349 -10.62 24.62 -21.74
C SER A 349 -10.82 23.26 -21.12
N ASN A 350 -12.08 22.79 -21.03
CA ASN A 350 -12.39 21.41 -20.72
C ASN A 350 -11.55 20.50 -21.63
N THR A 351 -10.34 20.18 -21.21
CA THR A 351 -9.66 18.93 -21.45
C THR A 351 -10.10 17.90 -20.41
N ALA A 352 -11.12 18.25 -19.60
CA ALA A 352 -12.17 17.32 -19.26
C ALA A 352 -12.73 16.72 -20.57
N SER A 353 -12.03 15.72 -21.08
CA SER A 353 -12.71 14.44 -21.25
C SER A 353 -13.35 14.16 -19.88
N THR A 354 -14.60 14.57 -19.73
CA THR A 354 -15.51 14.04 -18.71
C THR A 354 -15.86 12.59 -19.02
N SER A 355 -15.02 11.88 -19.78
CA SER A 355 -15.20 10.47 -19.92
C SER A 355 -14.69 9.88 -18.62
N GLU A 356 -15.63 9.37 -17.82
CA GLU A 356 -15.29 8.50 -16.70
C GLU A 356 -14.42 7.33 -17.16
N ASP A 357 -14.39 7.04 -18.47
CA ASP A 357 -13.63 6.00 -19.18
C ASP A 357 -12.86 6.65 -20.37
N MET A 358 -11.57 6.89 -20.19
CA MET A 358 -10.77 7.79 -21.03
C MET A 358 -10.34 7.17 -22.37
N ASP A 359 -10.31 5.85 -22.48
CA ASP A 359 -10.00 5.13 -23.71
C ASP A 359 -11.20 4.39 -24.33
N ASN A 360 -12.35 4.41 -23.66
CA ASN A 360 -13.64 3.81 -24.03
C ASN A 360 -13.61 2.27 -24.08
N ASP A 361 -12.93 1.63 -23.14
CA ASP A 361 -12.90 0.17 -23.01
C ASP A 361 -13.97 -0.42 -22.08
N GLY A 362 -14.72 0.44 -21.39
CA GLY A 362 -15.77 0.05 -20.46
C GLY A 362 -15.41 0.28 -18.99
N TRP A 363 -14.13 0.47 -18.67
CA TRP A 363 -13.67 0.69 -17.30
C TRP A 363 -13.55 2.17 -16.96
N ARG A 364 -13.89 2.52 -15.72
CA ARG A 364 -13.72 3.88 -15.25
C ARG A 364 -12.26 4.15 -14.92
N ASN A 365 -11.73 5.30 -15.31
CA ASN A 365 -10.38 5.78 -15.01
C ASN A 365 -10.02 5.62 -13.52
N THR A 366 -10.98 5.92 -12.64
CA THR A 366 -10.78 5.80 -11.19
C THR A 366 -10.61 4.35 -10.75
N VAL A 367 -11.33 3.42 -11.39
CA VAL A 367 -11.22 1.98 -11.13
C VAL A 367 -9.92 1.47 -11.72
N GLU A 368 -9.58 1.81 -12.96
CA GLU A 368 -8.33 1.40 -13.59
C GLU A 368 -7.09 1.81 -12.78
N VAL A 369 -7.06 3.03 -12.25
CA VAL A 369 -5.97 3.48 -11.37
C VAL A 369 -5.90 2.65 -10.09
N LEU A 370 -7.03 2.28 -9.49
CA LEU A 370 -7.07 1.44 -8.29
C LEU A 370 -6.67 -0.02 -8.58
N CYS A 371 -7.05 -0.53 -9.75
CA CYS A 371 -6.78 -1.88 -10.23
C CYS A 371 -5.43 -1.99 -10.96
N ASN A 372 -4.61 -0.93 -10.89
CA ASN A 372 -3.26 -0.86 -11.44
C ASN A 372 -3.18 -1.09 -12.98
N THR A 373 -4.18 -0.62 -13.70
CA THR A 373 -4.23 -0.61 -15.16
C THR A 373 -4.15 0.81 -15.72
N ASN A 374 -3.86 0.94 -17.02
CA ASN A 374 -3.60 2.23 -17.64
C ASN A 374 -4.87 2.82 -18.28
N PRO A 375 -5.43 3.92 -17.73
CA PRO A 375 -6.68 4.53 -18.20
C PRO A 375 -6.61 5.23 -19.57
N ASN A 376 -5.47 5.13 -20.25
CA ASN A 376 -5.28 5.67 -21.60
C ASN A 376 -5.09 4.56 -22.64
N SER A 377 -5.30 3.31 -22.28
CA SER A 377 -4.97 2.15 -23.08
C SER A 377 -6.08 1.10 -23.01
N SER A 378 -6.96 1.08 -24.02
CA SER A 378 -8.11 0.17 -24.12
C SER A 378 -7.82 -1.33 -24.27
N VAL A 379 -6.55 -1.71 -24.09
CA VAL A 379 -6.08 -3.09 -24.03
C VAL A 379 -5.52 -3.44 -22.64
N SER A 380 -5.51 -2.47 -21.73
CA SER A 380 -5.04 -2.54 -20.36
C SER A 380 -6.27 -2.48 -19.46
N VAL A 381 -7.12 -3.50 -19.53
CA VAL A 381 -8.32 -3.61 -18.69
C VAL A 381 -7.98 -4.26 -17.35
N PRO A 382 -8.65 -3.88 -16.26
CA PRO A 382 -8.67 -4.65 -15.01
C PRO A 382 -9.07 -6.11 -15.24
N GLY A 383 -8.58 -7.01 -14.38
CA GLY A 383 -9.17 -8.35 -14.24
C GLY A 383 -10.51 -8.23 -13.52
N ASP A 384 -11.48 -9.01 -13.96
CA ASP A 384 -12.87 -9.07 -13.47
C ASP A 384 -13.35 -10.49 -13.79
N LEU A 385 -13.14 -11.39 -12.83
CA LEU A 385 -13.28 -12.83 -13.05
C LEU A 385 -14.75 -13.29 -13.09
N ASP A 386 -15.63 -12.63 -12.34
CA ASP A 386 -17.07 -12.94 -12.28
C ASP A 386 -17.96 -11.98 -13.13
N ASP A 387 -17.34 -10.99 -13.80
CA ASP A 387 -17.97 -9.98 -14.66
C ASP A 387 -18.98 -9.07 -13.90
N ASP A 388 -18.71 -8.71 -12.64
CA ASP A 388 -19.60 -7.88 -11.81
C ASP A 388 -19.30 -6.36 -11.84
N ASP A 389 -18.33 -5.93 -12.66
CA ASP A 389 -17.78 -4.58 -12.78
C ASP A 389 -16.91 -4.12 -11.58
N ILE A 390 -16.54 -5.02 -10.66
CA ILE A 390 -15.50 -4.84 -9.65
C ILE A 390 -14.26 -5.61 -10.11
N CYS A 391 -13.08 -4.99 -10.00
CA CYS A 391 -11.89 -5.70 -10.42
C CYS A 391 -11.40 -6.67 -9.34
N ASP A 392 -10.74 -7.76 -9.75
CA ASP A 392 -10.22 -8.81 -8.86
C ASP A 392 -9.39 -8.27 -7.68
N PHE A 393 -8.73 -7.11 -7.85
CA PHE A 393 -7.92 -6.50 -6.80
C PHE A 393 -8.74 -5.84 -5.67
N LEU A 394 -9.96 -5.39 -5.99
CA LEU A 394 -10.87 -4.71 -5.07
C LEU A 394 -12.05 -5.59 -4.64
N ASP A 395 -12.15 -6.78 -5.21
CA ASP A 395 -13.24 -7.71 -4.99
C ASP A 395 -12.91 -8.67 -3.83
N ASP A 396 -13.87 -8.84 -2.93
CA ASP A 396 -13.78 -9.71 -1.77
C ASP A 396 -14.26 -11.15 -2.10
N ASP A 397 -14.86 -11.39 -3.27
CA ASP A 397 -15.44 -12.66 -3.74
C ASP A 397 -15.23 -12.76 -5.27
N ILE A 398 -13.99 -13.00 -5.71
CA ILE A 398 -13.58 -12.69 -7.09
C ILE A 398 -14.16 -13.62 -8.15
N ASP A 399 -14.67 -14.80 -7.78
CA ASP A 399 -15.37 -15.70 -8.69
C ASP A 399 -16.89 -15.73 -8.49
N GLY A 400 -17.40 -14.97 -7.52
CA GLY A 400 -18.82 -14.68 -7.35
C GLY A 400 -19.65 -15.88 -6.87
N ASP A 401 -19.02 -16.86 -6.25
CA ASP A 401 -19.69 -18.09 -5.78
C ASP A 401 -20.42 -17.92 -4.43
N GLY A 402 -20.16 -16.78 -3.77
CA GLY A 402 -20.75 -16.37 -2.50
C GLY A 402 -19.88 -16.64 -1.28
N TYR A 403 -18.66 -17.14 -1.45
CA TYR A 403 -17.63 -17.27 -0.41
C TYR A 403 -16.54 -16.22 -0.62
N ALA A 404 -16.22 -15.49 0.45
CA ALA A 404 -15.16 -14.50 0.36
C ALA A 404 -13.81 -15.18 0.11
N ASN A 405 -12.92 -14.52 -0.65
CA ASN A 405 -11.60 -15.00 -1.06
C ASN A 405 -10.74 -15.56 0.08
N ASP A 406 -10.92 -15.06 1.31
CA ASP A 406 -10.16 -15.47 2.50
C ASP A 406 -10.76 -16.69 3.22
N ALA A 407 -12.00 -17.05 2.88
CA ALA A 407 -12.75 -18.19 3.38
C ALA A 407 -12.97 -19.28 2.31
N ASP A 408 -12.59 -18.99 1.07
CA ASP A 408 -12.70 -19.87 -0.08
C ASP A 408 -11.38 -20.61 -0.35
N ALA A 409 -11.45 -21.94 -0.46
CA ALA A 409 -10.32 -22.79 -0.82
C ALA A 409 -9.95 -22.72 -2.31
N PHE A 410 -10.88 -22.32 -3.17
CA PHE A 410 -10.75 -22.21 -4.63
C PHE A 410 -11.24 -20.84 -5.15
N PRO A 411 -10.65 -19.72 -4.69
CA PRO A 411 -11.13 -18.35 -4.95
C PRO A 411 -10.92 -17.88 -6.41
N GLN A 412 -10.80 -18.78 -7.37
CA GLN A 412 -10.71 -18.45 -8.80
C GLN A 412 -11.57 -19.39 -9.66
N ASP A 413 -12.37 -20.27 -9.04
CA ASP A 413 -13.19 -21.26 -9.73
C ASP A 413 -14.52 -21.37 -8.97
N ASP A 414 -15.53 -20.67 -9.49
CA ASP A 414 -16.90 -20.55 -8.98
C ASP A 414 -17.63 -21.88 -8.75
N SER A 415 -17.02 -23.00 -9.13
CA SER A 415 -17.59 -24.33 -8.97
C SER A 415 -17.44 -24.93 -7.59
N ALA A 416 -16.60 -24.42 -6.68
CA ALA A 416 -16.46 -24.95 -5.33
C ALA A 416 -15.77 -23.99 -4.36
N ALA A 417 -16.04 -24.12 -3.05
CA ALA A 417 -15.40 -23.26 -2.04
C ALA A 417 -14.75 -23.97 -0.84
N VAL A 418 -15.03 -25.26 -0.65
CA VAL A 418 -14.68 -25.99 0.58
C VAL A 418 -13.71 -27.12 0.26
N ASP A 419 -12.63 -27.20 1.03
CA ASP A 419 -11.58 -28.24 1.01
C ASP A 419 -11.26 -28.58 2.47
N THR A 420 -11.88 -29.65 2.97
CA THR A 420 -11.87 -29.99 4.41
C THR A 420 -10.50 -30.53 4.87
N ASP A 421 -9.76 -31.24 4.02
CA ASP A 421 -8.46 -31.84 4.36
C ASP A 421 -7.25 -31.10 3.77
N LEU A 422 -7.49 -30.11 2.90
CA LEU A 422 -6.51 -29.25 2.24
C LEU A 422 -5.63 -29.98 1.21
N ASP A 423 -6.14 -31.00 0.54
CA ASP A 423 -5.43 -31.73 -0.50
C ASP A 423 -5.53 -31.08 -1.90
N GLY A 424 -6.39 -30.06 -2.04
CA GLY A 424 -6.64 -29.33 -3.27
C GLY A 424 -7.75 -29.89 -4.15
N LEU A 425 -8.55 -30.83 -3.65
CA LEU A 425 -9.81 -31.28 -4.22
C LEU A 425 -10.98 -30.73 -3.39
N PRO A 426 -12.05 -30.22 -4.01
CA PRO A 426 -13.18 -29.70 -3.26
C PRO A 426 -14.08 -30.80 -2.71
N ASP A 427 -14.63 -30.61 -1.50
CA ASP A 427 -15.63 -31.52 -0.90
C ASP A 427 -16.84 -31.74 -1.83
N GLN A 428 -17.28 -30.67 -2.50
CA GLN A 428 -18.42 -30.71 -3.41
C GLN A 428 -18.34 -29.62 -4.48
N LEU A 429 -18.93 -29.91 -5.65
CA LEU A 429 -19.11 -28.93 -6.72
C LEU A 429 -20.52 -28.29 -6.66
N PHE A 430 -20.59 -26.97 -6.74
CA PHE A 430 -21.84 -26.21 -6.91
C PHE A 430 -22.42 -26.36 -8.31
N HIS A 431 -21.57 -26.51 -9.33
CA HIS A 431 -21.97 -26.79 -10.71
C HIS A 431 -20.87 -27.46 -11.55
N GLU A 432 -21.29 -28.21 -12.57
CA GLU A 432 -20.40 -29.07 -13.39
C GLU A 432 -19.63 -28.33 -14.51
N ASN A 433 -19.65 -26.99 -14.54
CA ASN A 433 -19.01 -26.21 -15.61
C ASN A 433 -17.53 -25.85 -15.35
N GLY A 434 -17.03 -26.08 -14.13
CA GLY A 434 -15.66 -25.74 -13.70
C GLY A 434 -14.60 -26.75 -14.11
N THR A 435 -13.38 -26.55 -13.63
CA THR A 435 -12.23 -27.43 -13.92
C THR A 435 -11.94 -28.46 -12.84
N LEU A 436 -12.58 -28.29 -11.67
CA LEU A 436 -12.40 -29.10 -10.48
C LEU A 436 -13.17 -30.42 -10.53
N PHE A 437 -12.77 -31.37 -9.68
CA PHE A 437 -13.43 -32.65 -9.45
C PHE A 437 -13.64 -32.80 -7.95
N ALA A 438 -14.85 -33.17 -7.53
CA ALA A 438 -15.12 -33.42 -6.12
C ALA A 438 -14.19 -34.49 -5.54
N ASP A 439 -13.72 -34.26 -4.32
CA ASP A 439 -13.02 -35.25 -3.53
C ASP A 439 -13.95 -36.42 -3.18
N ILE A 440 -13.35 -37.56 -2.89
CA ILE A 440 -14.05 -38.77 -2.48
C ILE A 440 -13.77 -39.13 -1.02
N ASP A 441 -12.86 -38.42 -0.33
CA ASP A 441 -12.40 -38.65 1.04
C ASP A 441 -12.18 -37.28 1.71
N ASP A 442 -13.27 -36.55 1.95
CA ASP A 442 -13.27 -35.11 2.30
C ASP A 442 -12.41 -34.77 3.55
N ASP A 443 -12.15 -35.74 4.45
CA ASP A 443 -11.36 -35.52 5.66
C ASP A 443 -9.98 -36.20 5.68
N GLY A 444 -9.65 -36.94 4.62
CA GLY A 444 -8.35 -37.56 4.38
C GLY A 444 -7.99 -38.67 5.37
N ASP A 445 -8.97 -39.34 5.99
CA ASP A 445 -8.72 -40.44 6.94
C ASP A 445 -8.58 -41.83 6.28
N GLY A 446 -8.79 -41.89 4.96
CA GLY A 446 -8.58 -43.06 4.13
C GLY A 446 -9.86 -43.87 3.87
N TRP A 447 -11.02 -43.32 4.20
CA TRP A 447 -12.33 -43.91 3.93
C TRP A 447 -13.14 -42.98 3.04
N ALA A 448 -13.70 -43.53 1.96
CA ALA A 448 -14.47 -42.70 1.03
C ALA A 448 -15.83 -42.27 1.63
N ASP A 449 -16.32 -41.07 1.30
CA ASP A 449 -17.52 -40.48 1.91
C ASP A 449 -18.77 -41.36 1.74
N ASP A 450 -18.85 -42.05 0.60
CA ASP A 450 -19.96 -42.95 0.30
C ASP A 450 -19.94 -44.20 1.20
N VAL A 451 -18.75 -44.73 1.51
CA VAL A 451 -18.54 -45.81 2.48
C VAL A 451 -18.89 -45.30 3.87
N GLU A 452 -18.38 -44.14 4.27
CA GLU A 452 -18.63 -43.56 5.58
C GLU A 452 -20.11 -43.29 5.88
N SER A 453 -20.82 -42.76 4.89
CA SER A 453 -22.28 -42.58 4.95
C SER A 453 -23.01 -43.89 5.22
N ILE A 454 -22.55 -44.99 4.63
CA ILE A 454 -23.11 -46.33 4.83
C ILE A 454 -22.73 -46.88 6.21
N CYS A 455 -21.48 -46.65 6.65
CA CYS A 455 -20.91 -47.14 7.89
C CYS A 455 -21.25 -46.28 9.12
N GLN A 456 -22.00 -45.19 8.92
CA GLN A 456 -22.44 -44.24 9.94
C GLN A 456 -21.29 -43.51 10.65
N SER A 457 -20.18 -43.30 9.94
CA SER A 457 -19.14 -42.33 10.30
C SER A 457 -19.45 -40.95 9.70
N ASN A 458 -18.62 -39.96 10.03
CA ASN A 458 -18.80 -38.59 9.58
C ASN A 458 -17.69 -38.23 8.58
N PRO A 459 -18.02 -38.01 7.29
CA PRO A 459 -17.03 -37.79 6.24
C PRO A 459 -16.27 -36.47 6.32
N MET A 460 -16.66 -35.60 7.25
CA MET A 460 -16.03 -34.30 7.47
C MET A 460 -15.13 -34.31 8.71
N SER A 461 -14.73 -35.48 9.22
CA SER A 461 -13.94 -35.57 10.44
C SER A 461 -13.08 -36.82 10.52
N ASN A 462 -11.78 -36.64 10.29
CA ASN A 462 -10.76 -37.69 10.38
C ASN A 462 -10.58 -38.41 11.74
N MET A 463 -11.36 -38.01 12.74
CA MET A 463 -11.46 -38.70 14.03
C MET A 463 -12.62 -39.69 14.06
N SER A 464 -13.39 -39.77 12.99
CA SER A 464 -14.67 -40.47 12.89
C SER A 464 -14.60 -41.74 12.04
N ILE A 465 -13.44 -42.37 11.84
CA ILE A 465 -13.32 -43.60 11.04
C ILE A 465 -14.40 -44.68 11.29
N PRO A 466 -14.85 -45.38 10.23
CA PRO A 466 -15.61 -46.62 10.34
C PRO A 466 -14.96 -47.66 11.26
N ALA A 467 -15.79 -48.50 11.88
CA ALA A 467 -15.29 -49.70 12.54
C ALA A 467 -14.88 -50.72 11.47
N ASP A 468 -13.62 -51.15 11.52
CA ASP A 468 -13.04 -52.19 10.68
C ASP A 468 -12.19 -53.08 11.60
N ARG A 469 -12.74 -54.23 11.99
CA ARG A 469 -12.17 -55.03 13.07
C ARG A 469 -11.03 -55.93 12.63
N ASP A 470 -11.01 -56.34 11.37
CA ASP A 470 -9.97 -57.23 10.83
C ASP A 470 -8.98 -56.52 9.90
N GLY A 471 -9.28 -55.29 9.49
CA GLY A 471 -8.36 -54.36 8.83
C GLY A 471 -8.28 -54.52 7.33
N ASP A 472 -9.33 -55.00 6.67
CA ASP A 472 -9.37 -55.21 5.21
C ASP A 472 -9.94 -54.04 4.40
N GLN A 473 -10.27 -52.93 5.06
CA GLN A 473 -10.87 -51.71 4.48
C GLN A 473 -12.33 -51.87 4.05
N ILE A 474 -13.02 -52.90 4.55
CA ILE A 474 -14.46 -53.03 4.49
C ILE A 474 -15.00 -52.85 5.91
N CYS A 475 -15.91 -51.90 6.12
CA CYS A 475 -16.38 -51.63 7.48
C CYS A 475 -17.29 -52.76 8.00
N ASP A 476 -17.26 -53.01 9.31
CA ASP A 476 -18.10 -53.98 10.04
C ASP A 476 -19.61 -53.88 9.70
N GLY A 477 -20.07 -52.71 9.24
CA GLY A 477 -21.47 -52.44 8.90
C GLY A 477 -21.92 -53.02 7.55
N ILE A 478 -20.99 -53.28 6.63
CA ILE A 478 -21.25 -53.87 5.31
C ILE A 478 -20.51 -55.20 5.09
N ASP A 479 -19.54 -55.50 5.96
CA ASP A 479 -18.82 -56.74 5.97
C ASP A 479 -19.68 -57.92 6.52
N LEU A 480 -19.83 -58.97 5.72
CA LEU A 480 -20.52 -60.20 6.14
C LEU A 480 -19.65 -61.14 6.99
N PHE A 481 -18.33 -60.92 7.01
CA PHE A 481 -17.35 -61.64 7.82
C PHE A 481 -16.42 -60.70 8.61
N PRO A 482 -16.92 -59.89 9.58
CA PRO A 482 -16.18 -58.84 10.30
C PRO A 482 -14.99 -59.25 11.19
N ASP A 483 -14.52 -60.49 11.09
CA ASP A 483 -13.37 -61.00 11.84
C ASP A 483 -12.39 -61.76 10.91
N ASP A 484 -12.61 -61.78 9.59
CA ASP A 484 -11.79 -62.44 8.58
C ASP A 484 -11.40 -61.46 7.45
N PRO A 485 -10.15 -60.94 7.45
CA PRO A 485 -9.71 -59.89 6.54
C PRO A 485 -9.51 -60.36 5.08
N THR A 486 -10.04 -61.53 4.74
CA THR A 486 -9.96 -62.12 3.41
C THR A 486 -11.33 -62.38 2.79
N GLU A 487 -12.41 -62.15 3.54
CA GLU A 487 -13.78 -62.42 3.14
C GLU A 487 -14.70 -61.27 3.57
N TRP A 488 -15.59 -60.81 2.71
CA TRP A 488 -16.51 -59.69 3.00
C TRP A 488 -17.86 -59.79 2.25
N GLU A 489 -17.96 -60.63 1.20
CA GLU A 489 -19.17 -60.91 0.43
C GLU A 489 -19.56 -62.39 0.57
N ASP A 490 -20.87 -62.66 0.62
CA ASP A 490 -21.50 -63.98 0.59
C ASP A 490 -22.71 -63.90 -0.35
N LEU A 491 -22.48 -64.07 -1.66
CA LEU A 491 -23.46 -63.82 -2.69
C LEU A 491 -24.60 -64.85 -2.70
N ASP A 492 -24.31 -66.10 -2.30
CA ASP A 492 -25.29 -67.19 -2.28
C ASP A 492 -25.86 -67.51 -0.89
N GLY A 493 -25.36 -66.85 0.15
CA GLY A 493 -25.87 -66.90 1.52
C GLY A 493 -25.52 -68.19 2.25
N ASP A 494 -24.48 -68.90 1.84
CA ASP A 494 -24.09 -70.20 2.40
C ASP A 494 -23.24 -70.09 3.68
N GLY A 495 -22.83 -68.87 4.03
CA GLY A 495 -22.00 -68.56 5.19
C GLY A 495 -20.51 -68.78 4.98
N PHE A 496 -20.05 -68.93 3.75
CA PHE A 496 -18.65 -68.86 3.32
C PHE A 496 -18.43 -67.66 2.40
N GLY A 497 -17.24 -67.05 2.48
CA GLY A 497 -16.94 -65.86 1.69
C GLY A 497 -16.51 -66.18 0.26
N ASP A 498 -16.78 -65.24 -0.65
CA ASP A 498 -16.53 -65.38 -2.09
C ASP A 498 -15.17 -64.80 -2.56
N ASN A 499 -14.38 -64.19 -1.67
CA ASN A 499 -13.39 -63.17 -2.02
C ASN A 499 -11.95 -63.68 -2.03
N ASN A 500 -11.59 -64.64 -1.17
CA ASN A 500 -10.23 -65.18 -1.10
C ASN A 500 -9.89 -66.17 -2.23
N GLY A 501 -10.79 -66.38 -3.19
CA GLY A 501 -10.57 -67.27 -4.35
C GLY A 501 -10.37 -68.74 -4.00
N SER A 502 -10.32 -69.10 -2.72
CA SER A 502 -10.54 -70.44 -2.21
C SER A 502 -12.01 -70.77 -2.36
N LYS A 503 -12.41 -71.03 -3.62
CA LYS A 503 -13.65 -71.74 -3.87
C LYS A 503 -13.61 -73.02 -3.08
N SER A 504 -14.28 -73.04 -1.94
CA SER A 504 -14.50 -74.28 -1.25
C SER A 504 -15.29 -75.16 -2.24
N SER A 505 -15.27 -76.47 -2.08
CA SER A 505 -16.14 -77.32 -2.90
C SER A 505 -17.64 -77.05 -2.66
N GLU A 506 -17.97 -76.08 -1.81
CA GLU A 506 -19.30 -75.65 -1.43
C GLU A 506 -19.77 -74.39 -2.21
N ASP A 507 -18.87 -73.48 -2.66
CA ASP A 507 -19.15 -72.29 -3.54
C ASP A 507 -19.63 -72.64 -4.97
N THR A 508 -19.98 -73.90 -5.22
CA THR A 508 -20.55 -74.34 -6.50
C THR A 508 -21.89 -75.06 -6.34
N ASN A 509 -22.40 -75.16 -5.11
CA ASN A 509 -23.62 -75.89 -4.82
C ASN A 509 -24.66 -74.99 -4.16
N ILE A 510 -25.47 -74.35 -5.00
CA ILE A 510 -26.85 -74.02 -4.65
C ILE A 510 -27.56 -75.34 -4.29
N GLU A 511 -27.50 -75.76 -3.02
CA GLU A 511 -28.44 -76.73 -2.47
C GLU A 511 -29.71 -75.97 -2.10
N ILE A 512 -30.67 -75.93 -3.04
CA ILE A 512 -32.06 -75.61 -2.70
C ILE A 512 -32.59 -76.78 -1.84
N SER A 513 -32.33 -76.71 -0.54
CA SER A 513 -33.11 -77.43 0.47
C SER A 513 -34.55 -76.93 0.37
N SER A 514 -35.44 -77.79 -0.11
CA SER A 514 -36.84 -77.47 -0.36
C SER A 514 -37.69 -77.31 0.92
N ASN A 515 -37.15 -76.76 2.01
CA ASN A 515 -37.86 -76.67 3.29
C ASN A 515 -37.65 -75.40 4.13
N ASP A 516 -36.95 -74.37 3.65
CA ASP A 516 -36.88 -73.12 4.40
C ASP A 516 -37.96 -72.11 3.97
N ASN A 517 -38.66 -71.59 4.99
CA ASN A 517 -39.74 -70.60 4.88
C ASN A 517 -39.27 -69.37 4.08
N PRO A 518 -40.16 -68.68 3.36
CA PRO A 518 -39.80 -67.47 2.65
C PRO A 518 -39.29 -66.42 3.66
N ILE A 519 -37.98 -66.14 3.60
CA ILE A 519 -37.39 -64.97 4.25
C ILE A 519 -38.05 -63.77 3.60
N THR A 520 -38.83 -63.04 4.39
CA THR A 520 -39.32 -61.71 4.05
C THR A 520 -38.13 -60.75 4.07
N GLY A 521 -37.32 -60.79 3.02
CA GLY A 521 -36.21 -59.86 2.79
C GLY A 521 -36.73 -58.53 2.24
N ASN A 522 -36.36 -57.47 2.94
CA ASN A 522 -36.71 -56.08 2.68
C ASN A 522 -36.34 -55.68 1.23
N PRO A 523 -37.22 -55.00 0.45
CA PRO A 523 -36.91 -54.56 -0.92
C PRO A 523 -35.67 -53.65 -1.06
N LEU A 524 -35.08 -53.19 0.05
CA LEU A 524 -33.78 -52.49 0.08
C LEU A 524 -32.59 -53.36 -0.40
N PHE A 525 -32.62 -54.69 -0.19
CA PHE A 525 -31.53 -55.59 -0.62
C PHE A 525 -31.38 -55.67 -2.15
N TRP A 526 -32.49 -55.60 -2.89
CA TRP A 526 -32.45 -55.58 -4.35
C TRP A 526 -31.97 -54.23 -4.90
N VAL A 527 -32.11 -53.16 -4.11
CA VAL A 527 -31.65 -51.82 -4.50
C VAL A 527 -30.15 -51.69 -4.24
N ALA A 528 -29.63 -52.18 -3.11
CA ALA A 528 -28.20 -52.17 -2.79
C ALA A 528 -27.36 -52.99 -3.79
N GLY A 529 -27.81 -54.21 -4.16
CA GLY A 529 -27.11 -55.03 -5.15
C GLY A 529 -27.15 -54.45 -6.57
N ILE A 530 -28.20 -53.70 -6.92
CA ILE A 530 -28.25 -52.97 -8.21
C ILE A 530 -27.37 -51.72 -8.18
N ILE A 531 -27.30 -51.02 -7.04
CA ILE A 531 -26.40 -49.86 -6.87
C ILE A 531 -24.95 -50.32 -6.99
N MET A 532 -24.51 -51.35 -6.25
CA MET A 532 -23.13 -51.85 -6.35
C MET A 532 -22.76 -52.32 -7.75
N LEU A 533 -23.67 -52.98 -8.49
CA LEU A 533 -23.42 -53.39 -9.87
C LEU A 533 -23.30 -52.19 -10.83
N VAL A 534 -24.07 -51.12 -10.59
CA VAL A 534 -23.96 -49.88 -11.38
C VAL A 534 -22.66 -49.14 -11.03
N SER A 535 -22.26 -49.09 -9.75
CA SER A 535 -21.02 -48.47 -9.29
C SER A 535 -19.78 -49.17 -9.85
N THR A 536 -19.72 -50.51 -9.82
CA THR A 536 -18.60 -51.27 -10.42
C THR A 536 -18.56 -51.12 -11.94
N ILE A 537 -19.70 -51.07 -12.63
CA ILE A 537 -19.73 -50.83 -14.09
C ILE A 537 -19.24 -49.40 -14.42
N MET A 538 -19.65 -48.39 -13.65
CA MET A 538 -19.19 -47.01 -13.81
C MET A 538 -17.68 -46.87 -13.54
N LEU A 539 -17.18 -47.46 -12.45
CA LEU A 539 -15.75 -47.45 -12.10
C LEU A 539 -14.90 -48.15 -13.17
N THR A 540 -15.40 -49.27 -13.72
CA THR A 540 -14.72 -49.99 -14.81
C THR A 540 -14.72 -49.18 -16.12
N MET A 541 -15.79 -48.41 -16.40
CA MET A 541 -15.83 -47.51 -17.57
C MET A 541 -14.93 -46.28 -17.41
N LEU A 542 -14.77 -45.75 -16.19
CA LEU A 542 -13.87 -44.63 -15.89
C LEU A 542 -12.39 -45.04 -16.05
N ILE A 543 -12.01 -46.22 -15.53
CA ILE A 543 -10.66 -46.78 -15.65
C ILE A 543 -10.30 -47.09 -17.12
N LEU A 544 -11.28 -47.46 -17.94
CA LEU A 544 -11.07 -47.69 -19.38
C LEU A 544 -10.98 -46.38 -20.20
N SER A 545 -11.64 -45.30 -19.77
CA SER A 545 -11.56 -43.98 -20.40
C SER A 545 -10.19 -43.31 -20.17
N TYR A 546 -9.56 -43.56 -19.01
CA TYR A 546 -8.27 -42.98 -18.63
C TYR A 546 -7.05 -43.64 -19.30
N ARG A 547 -7.22 -44.75 -20.03
CA ARG A 547 -6.11 -45.45 -20.71
C ARG A 547 -5.90 -45.08 -22.18
N ASP A 548 -6.77 -44.26 -22.77
CA ASP A 548 -6.69 -43.85 -24.19
C ASP A 548 -6.58 -42.32 -24.42
N LYS A 549 -6.06 -41.56 -23.45
CA LYS A 549 -5.56 -40.18 -23.65
C LYS A 549 -4.08 -40.05 -23.31
#